data_AF-A0AAF5DGU4-F1
#
_entry.id   AF-A0AAF5DGU4-F1
#
_cell.length_a   1.000
_cell.length_b   1.000
_cell.length_c   1.000
_cell.angle_alpha   90.00
_cell.angle_beta   90.00
_cell.angle_gamma   90.00
#
_symmetry.space_group_name_H-M   'P 1'
#
loop_
_entity.id
_entity.type
_entity.pdbx_description
1 polymer ?
#
loop_
_entity_poly.entity_id
_entity_poly.type
_entity_poly.pdbx_seq_one_letter_code
_entity_poly.pdbx_strand_id
1 'polypeptide(L)'
;IIYKNRIKNLYKTFTVNLIVKYIGVKLPFMTNFEFMASSVNNQLIEAEEAMYAPFFGSLGVTAAMIFTAAGSAYGTAKSGTGIASMAVARPDLVMKAIIPVVMAGIVAIYGLVVAVIISGKLAPGGKEYTVNSGFSQFAGGLVCGICGLGAGYAIGIAGDAGVRGLSQQPRLFVGMILILIFAEVLGLYGMIYIERNDAKNFIYSIYLMSYDLKTAESPAYAPFFGYMGAASAQIFTVLGAAYGTAKSAVGICSMGVMRPELIMKSVIPVIMAGIIGIYGLVVAMVLKGKVKASSAGYDLNSGFAHLAAGLTCGLCGLGAGYAIGIVGDAGVRGTAQQPRLFVGMILILIFSEVLGLYGMIVALILGTS
;
A
#
# COMPACT_ATOMS: atom_id res chain seq x y z
N ILE A 1 10.72 35.29 -26.77
CA ILE A 1 12.18 35.25 -26.44
C ILE A 1 12.72 33.82 -26.45
N ILE A 2 12.01 32.84 -25.86
CA ILE A 2 12.41 31.42 -25.81
C ILE A 2 12.60 30.78 -27.20
N TYR A 3 11.70 31.05 -28.17
CA TYR A 3 11.84 30.52 -29.54
C TYR A 3 13.04 31.08 -30.32
N LYS A 4 13.44 32.33 -30.05
CA LYS A 4 14.55 33.00 -30.74
C LYS A 4 15.91 32.40 -30.33
N ASN A 5 16.03 31.94 -29.08
CA ASN A 5 17.23 31.26 -28.59
C ASN A 5 17.36 29.83 -29.12
N ARG A 6 16.25 29.10 -29.29
CA ARG A 6 16.28 27.72 -29.82
C ARG A 6 16.74 27.68 -31.29
N ILE A 7 16.31 28.64 -32.11
CA ILE A 7 16.74 28.75 -33.52
C ILE A 7 18.21 29.19 -33.62
N LYS A 8 18.67 30.15 -32.79
CA LYS A 8 20.09 30.57 -32.77
C LYS A 8 21.02 29.42 -32.40
N ASN A 9 20.64 28.56 -31.46
CA ASN A 9 21.44 27.40 -31.09
C ASN A 9 21.46 26.35 -32.19
N LEU A 10 20.33 26.06 -32.86
CA LEU A 10 20.32 25.16 -34.01
C LEU A 10 21.22 25.65 -35.14
N TYR A 11 21.19 26.95 -35.46
CA TYR A 11 22.07 27.53 -36.48
C TYR A 11 23.55 27.44 -36.10
N LYS A 12 23.89 27.70 -34.83
CA LYS A 12 25.28 27.54 -34.35
C LYS A 12 25.75 26.09 -34.46
N THR A 13 24.95 25.12 -34.03
CA THR A 13 25.31 23.71 -34.11
C THR A 13 25.44 23.23 -35.56
N PHE A 14 24.57 23.68 -36.47
CA PHE A 14 24.63 23.28 -37.87
C PHE A 14 25.83 23.90 -38.60
N THR A 15 26.15 25.17 -38.33
CA THR A 15 27.29 25.85 -38.95
C THR A 15 28.63 25.27 -38.46
N VAL A 16 28.72 24.95 -37.17
CA VAL A 16 29.95 24.38 -36.59
C VAL A 16 30.19 22.94 -37.07
N ASN A 17 29.15 22.10 -37.16
CA ASN A 17 29.31 20.74 -37.68
C ASN A 17 29.74 20.71 -39.15
N LEU A 18 29.31 21.68 -39.96
CA LEU A 18 29.75 21.78 -41.36
C LEU A 18 31.25 22.12 -41.43
N ILE A 19 31.74 23.02 -40.58
CA ILE A 19 33.15 23.44 -40.55
C ILE A 19 34.05 22.32 -40.02
N VAL A 20 33.62 21.59 -38.98
CA VAL A 20 34.36 20.46 -38.41
C VAL A 20 34.44 19.28 -39.38
N LYS A 21 33.44 19.09 -40.25
CA LYS A 21 33.50 18.04 -41.27
C LYS A 21 34.47 18.36 -42.42
N TYR A 22 34.68 19.64 -42.73
CA TYR A 22 35.57 20.06 -43.83
C TYR A 22 37.01 20.32 -43.39
N ILE A 23 37.25 20.66 -42.13
CA ILE A 23 38.60 20.88 -41.61
C ILE A 23 38.84 19.82 -40.55
N GLY A 24 39.48 18.72 -40.96
CA GLY A 24 39.76 17.52 -40.14
C GLY A 24 40.75 17.73 -39.00
N VAL A 25 40.74 18.90 -38.37
CA VAL A 25 41.56 19.25 -37.20
C VAL A 25 40.66 19.18 -35.97
N LYS A 26 40.75 18.07 -35.24
CA LYS A 26 40.18 17.95 -33.88
C LYS A 26 40.87 18.97 -32.97
N LEU A 27 40.29 20.14 -32.79
CA LEU A 27 40.75 21.13 -31.81
C LEU A 27 40.37 20.65 -30.39
N PRO A 28 41.35 20.37 -29.51
CA PRO A 28 41.10 19.77 -28.19
C PRO A 28 40.36 20.68 -27.20
N PHE A 29 40.13 21.96 -27.54
CA PHE A 29 39.37 22.88 -26.70
C PHE A 29 37.84 22.71 -26.80
N MET A 30 37.33 22.05 -27.85
CA MET A 30 35.87 21.85 -28.00
C MET A 30 35.32 20.69 -27.16
N THR A 31 36.11 19.64 -26.91
CA THR A 31 35.67 18.53 -26.06
C THR A 31 35.43 18.97 -24.62
N ASN A 32 36.21 19.92 -24.10
CA ASN A 32 36.02 20.43 -22.74
C ASN A 32 34.78 21.33 -22.61
N PHE A 33 34.39 22.07 -23.65
CA PHE A 33 33.22 22.95 -23.56
C PHE A 33 31.90 22.17 -23.70
N GLU A 34 31.84 21.15 -24.56
CA GLU A 34 30.69 20.23 -24.61
C GLU A 34 30.62 19.32 -23.38
N PHE A 35 31.76 18.91 -22.81
CA PHE A 35 31.81 18.16 -21.56
C PHE A 35 31.45 19.02 -20.34
N MET A 36 31.86 20.29 -20.29
CA MET A 36 31.43 21.22 -19.24
C MET A 36 29.96 21.62 -19.39
N ALA A 37 29.48 21.88 -20.60
CA ALA A 37 28.06 22.22 -20.81
C ALA A 37 27.13 21.03 -20.54
N SER A 38 27.54 19.80 -20.92
CA SER A 38 26.77 18.59 -20.61
C SER A 38 26.87 18.19 -19.13
N SER A 39 28.04 18.31 -18.49
CA SER A 39 28.16 18.02 -17.05
C SER A 39 27.47 19.06 -16.18
N VAL A 40 27.50 20.35 -16.54
CA VAL A 40 26.77 21.40 -15.80
C VAL A 40 25.26 21.25 -15.97
N ASN A 41 24.78 20.92 -17.17
CA ASN A 41 23.35 20.63 -17.37
C ASN A 41 22.92 19.35 -16.64
N ASN A 42 23.73 18.30 -16.64
CA ASN A 42 23.41 17.05 -15.94
C ASN A 42 23.43 17.23 -14.42
N GLN A 43 24.38 18.00 -13.88
CA GLN A 43 24.40 18.33 -12.46
C GLN A 43 23.21 19.20 -12.07
N LEU A 44 22.78 20.15 -12.92
CA LEU A 44 21.60 20.96 -12.65
C LEU A 44 20.31 20.13 -12.72
N ILE A 45 20.16 19.22 -13.69
CA ILE A 45 18.95 18.40 -13.83
C ILE A 45 18.88 17.36 -12.69
N GLU A 46 19.99 16.68 -12.36
CA GLU A 46 20.02 15.77 -11.21
C GLU A 46 19.76 16.52 -9.88
N ALA A 47 20.23 17.77 -9.75
CA ALA A 47 19.99 18.60 -8.57
C ALA A 47 18.55 19.17 -8.51
N GLU A 48 17.98 19.59 -9.64
CA GLU A 48 16.59 20.07 -9.71
C GLU A 48 15.59 18.93 -9.47
N GLU A 49 15.86 17.74 -10.01
CA GLU A 49 15.05 16.55 -9.73
C GLU A 49 15.11 16.18 -8.24
N ALA A 50 16.32 16.16 -7.64
CA ALA A 50 16.49 15.87 -6.22
C ALA A 50 15.75 16.86 -5.29
N MET A 51 15.38 18.06 -5.75
CA MET A 51 14.66 19.05 -4.95
C MET A 51 13.26 18.58 -4.52
N TYR A 52 12.59 17.73 -5.29
CA TYR A 52 11.25 17.21 -4.95
C TYR A 52 11.28 15.98 -4.05
N ALA A 53 12.43 15.31 -3.90
CA ALA A 53 12.53 14.11 -3.09
C ALA A 53 12.06 14.33 -1.64
N PRO A 54 12.50 15.41 -0.93
CA PRO A 54 12.08 15.65 0.45
C PRO A 54 10.58 15.96 0.57
N PHE A 55 9.99 16.58 -0.45
CA PHE A 55 8.55 16.83 -0.48
C PHE A 55 7.76 15.52 -0.44
N PHE A 56 8.07 14.56 -1.32
CA PHE A 56 7.40 13.25 -1.31
C PHE A 56 7.69 12.45 -0.03
N GLY A 57 8.92 12.50 0.49
CA GLY A 57 9.26 11.88 1.77
C GLY A 57 8.41 12.41 2.93
N SER A 58 8.33 13.74 3.08
CA SER A 58 7.52 14.41 4.10
C SER A 58 6.01 14.15 3.95
N LEU A 59 5.52 14.07 2.71
CA LEU A 59 4.14 13.69 2.42
C LEU A 59 3.85 12.24 2.83
N GLY A 60 4.82 11.33 2.67
CA GLY A 60 4.74 9.95 3.16
C GLY A 60 4.61 9.86 4.68
N VAL A 61 5.42 10.64 5.42
CA VAL A 61 5.32 10.76 6.89
C VAL A 61 3.91 11.21 7.29
N THR A 62 3.41 12.26 6.63
CA THR A 62 2.10 12.84 6.91
C THR A 62 0.97 11.86 6.60
N ALA A 63 1.04 11.18 5.45
CA ALA A 63 0.04 10.18 5.05
C ALA A 63 0.00 8.99 6.02
N ALA A 64 1.16 8.51 6.48
CA ALA A 64 1.23 7.41 7.44
C ALA A 64 0.49 7.77 8.74
N MET A 65 0.75 8.96 9.30
CA MET A 65 0.17 9.37 10.58
C MET A 65 -1.32 9.72 10.46
N ILE A 66 -1.72 10.52 9.48
CA ILE A 66 -3.11 11.02 9.38
C ILE A 66 -4.11 9.88 9.21
N PHE A 67 -3.86 8.97 8.26
CA PHE A 67 -4.84 7.92 7.95
C PHE A 67 -4.89 6.83 9.03
N THR A 68 -3.76 6.47 9.65
CA THR A 68 -3.74 5.53 10.78
C THR A 68 -4.41 6.12 12.02
N ALA A 69 -4.17 7.39 12.33
CA ALA A 69 -4.84 8.10 13.42
C ALA A 69 -6.36 8.18 13.17
N ALA A 70 -6.78 8.47 11.95
CA ALA A 70 -8.20 8.49 11.57
C ALA A 70 -8.85 7.10 11.74
N GLY A 71 -8.19 6.04 11.29
CA GLY A 71 -8.63 4.66 11.50
C GLY A 71 -8.76 4.29 12.97
N SER A 72 -7.73 4.59 13.76
CA SER A 72 -7.68 4.35 15.20
C SER A 72 -8.77 5.11 15.95
N ALA A 73 -9.00 6.38 15.60
CA ALA A 73 -10.06 7.20 16.17
C ALA A 73 -11.44 6.62 15.88
N TYR A 74 -11.70 6.21 14.63
CA TYR A 74 -12.95 5.55 14.27
C TYR A 74 -13.15 4.22 15.01
N GLY A 75 -12.10 3.39 15.05
CA GLY A 75 -12.11 2.10 15.74
C GLY A 75 -12.41 2.23 17.23
N THR A 76 -11.77 3.22 17.88
CA THR A 76 -11.98 3.57 19.28
C THR A 76 -13.39 4.10 19.52
N ALA A 77 -13.87 5.03 18.69
CA ALA A 77 -15.20 5.62 18.83
C ALA A 77 -16.28 4.55 18.72
N LYS A 78 -16.23 3.69 17.70
CA LYS A 78 -17.24 2.66 17.47
C LYS A 78 -17.22 1.60 18.58
N SER A 79 -16.05 1.09 18.93
CA SER A 79 -15.89 0.13 20.04
C SER A 79 -16.35 0.72 21.38
N GLY A 80 -16.06 2.00 21.63
CA GLY A 80 -16.48 2.72 22.84
C GLY A 80 -17.99 2.78 23.01
N THR A 81 -18.77 2.94 21.93
CA THR A 81 -20.24 2.86 22.00
C THR A 81 -20.74 1.49 22.42
N GLY A 82 -20.07 0.41 21.97
CA GLY A 82 -20.34 -0.95 22.39
C GLY A 82 -20.09 -1.14 23.89
N ILE A 83 -18.94 -0.66 24.38
CA ILE A 83 -18.57 -0.71 25.80
C ILE A 83 -19.58 0.05 26.65
N ALA A 84 -19.96 1.27 26.26
CA ALA A 84 -20.95 2.06 27.00
C ALA A 84 -22.30 1.35 27.11
N SER A 85 -22.75 0.70 26.02
CA SER A 85 -24.00 -0.08 26.04
C SER A 85 -23.93 -1.32 26.94
N MET A 86 -22.78 -2.01 26.95
CA MET A 86 -22.57 -3.18 27.79
C MET A 86 -22.36 -2.78 29.26
N ALA A 87 -21.72 -1.66 29.55
CA ALA A 87 -21.41 -1.21 30.91
C ALA A 87 -22.65 -1.04 31.79
N VAL A 88 -23.78 -0.67 31.17
CA VAL A 88 -25.08 -0.59 31.85
C VAL A 88 -25.62 -1.98 32.21
N ALA A 89 -25.43 -2.96 31.34
CA ALA A 89 -25.96 -4.32 31.52
C ALA A 89 -25.06 -5.22 32.39
N ARG A 90 -23.74 -5.13 32.21
CA ARG A 90 -22.71 -5.96 32.88
C ARG A 90 -21.42 -5.16 33.14
N PRO A 91 -21.39 -4.33 34.20
CA PRO A 91 -20.21 -3.51 34.53
C PRO A 91 -18.97 -4.35 34.89
N ASP A 92 -19.17 -5.58 35.37
CA ASP A 92 -18.12 -6.54 35.69
C ASP A 92 -17.27 -6.98 34.47
N LEU A 93 -17.84 -6.90 33.26
CA LEU A 93 -17.16 -7.28 32.02
C LEU A 93 -16.47 -6.12 31.31
N VAL A 94 -16.60 -4.88 31.80
CA VAL A 94 -16.06 -3.67 31.14
C VAL A 94 -14.56 -3.75 30.92
N MET A 95 -13.79 -4.26 31.88
CA MET A 95 -12.34 -4.40 31.73
C MET A 95 -11.95 -5.34 30.58
N LYS A 96 -12.73 -6.40 30.35
CA LYS A 96 -12.54 -7.32 29.21
C LYS A 96 -12.93 -6.67 27.88
N ALA A 97 -13.93 -5.80 27.90
CA ALA A 97 -14.43 -5.12 26.71
C ALA A 97 -13.56 -3.94 26.24
N ILE A 98 -12.51 -3.57 26.98
CA ILE A 98 -11.54 -2.55 26.57
C ILE A 98 -10.63 -3.04 25.43
N ILE A 99 -10.48 -4.36 25.23
CA ILE A 99 -9.57 -4.93 24.23
C ILE A 99 -9.72 -4.33 22.82
N PRO A 100 -10.92 -4.21 22.22
CA PRO A 100 -11.07 -3.61 20.89
C PRO A 100 -10.58 -2.16 20.83
N VAL A 101 -10.73 -1.39 21.91
CA VAL A 101 -10.21 -0.01 22.00
C VAL A 101 -8.69 0.00 22.04
N VAL A 102 -8.08 -0.91 22.79
CA VAL A 102 -6.61 -1.05 22.82
C VAL A 102 -6.08 -1.45 21.46
N MET A 103 -6.67 -2.46 20.81
CA MET A 103 -6.27 -2.91 19.47
C MET A 103 -6.43 -1.79 18.43
N ALA A 104 -7.52 -1.00 18.49
CA ALA A 104 -7.66 0.18 17.66
C ALA A 104 -6.58 1.23 17.93
N GLY A 105 -6.16 1.42 19.19
CA GLY A 105 -5.06 2.30 19.58
C GLY A 105 -3.70 1.87 19.03
N ILE A 106 -3.42 0.56 18.99
CA ILE A 106 -2.16 0.03 18.45
C ILE A 106 -1.99 0.38 16.97
N VAL A 107 -3.09 0.48 16.20
CA VAL A 107 -3.05 0.91 14.79
C VAL A 107 -2.42 2.29 14.60
N ALA A 108 -2.63 3.24 15.53
CA ALA A 108 -1.98 4.55 15.46
C ALA A 108 -0.46 4.47 15.75
N ILE A 109 -0.04 3.54 16.60
CA ILE A 109 1.37 3.29 16.89
C ILE A 109 2.09 2.83 15.62
N TYR A 110 1.42 2.05 14.76
CA TYR A 110 1.99 1.64 13.48
C TYR A 110 2.32 2.84 12.58
N GLY A 111 1.37 3.78 12.44
CA GLY A 111 1.62 5.02 11.70
C GLY A 111 2.72 5.88 12.31
N LEU A 112 2.77 5.96 13.64
CA LEU A 112 3.85 6.67 14.35
C LEU A 112 5.21 6.06 14.06
N VAL A 113 5.35 4.73 14.15
CA VAL A 113 6.60 4.02 13.89
C VAL A 113 7.06 4.27 12.45
N VAL A 114 6.15 4.17 11.47
CA VAL A 114 6.47 4.46 10.07
C VAL A 114 6.88 5.92 9.87
N ALA A 115 6.13 6.86 10.46
CA ALA A 115 6.41 8.29 10.37
C ALA A 115 7.81 8.60 10.92
N VAL A 116 8.19 8.03 12.06
CA VAL A 116 9.51 8.20 12.67
C VAL A 116 10.60 7.57 11.79
N ILE A 117 10.38 6.36 11.25
CA ILE A 117 11.35 5.69 10.37
C ILE A 117 11.59 6.49 9.09
N ILE A 118 10.54 7.01 8.46
CA ILE A 118 10.67 7.82 7.23
C ILE A 118 11.33 9.17 7.57
N SER A 119 10.92 9.81 8.66
CA SER A 119 11.49 11.09 9.10
C SER A 119 12.98 10.96 9.42
N GLY A 120 13.44 9.86 10.00
CA GLY A 120 14.86 9.61 10.27
C GLY A 120 15.69 9.34 9.00
N LYS A 121 15.04 8.99 7.89
CA LYS A 121 15.68 8.78 6.57
C LYS A 121 15.54 10.00 5.65
N LEU A 122 14.87 11.07 6.10
CA LEU A 122 14.66 12.26 5.30
C LEU A 122 15.93 13.12 5.33
N ALA A 123 16.53 13.33 4.16
CA ALA A 123 17.70 14.18 4.00
C ALA A 123 17.40 15.30 2.99
N PRO A 124 18.09 16.46 3.08
CA PRO A 124 18.06 17.47 2.02
C PRO A 124 18.42 16.82 0.67
N GLY A 125 17.70 17.20 -0.39
CA GLY A 125 17.91 16.65 -1.74
C GLY A 125 19.37 16.77 -2.17
N GLY A 126 19.94 15.66 -2.64
CA GLY A 126 21.35 15.55 -3.03
C GLY A 126 21.67 14.15 -3.56
N LYS A 127 22.96 13.86 -3.83
CA LYS A 127 23.39 12.57 -4.41
C LYS A 127 22.98 11.34 -3.59
N GLU A 128 22.81 11.49 -2.28
CA GLU A 128 22.41 10.40 -1.38
C GLU A 128 20.90 10.15 -1.36
N TYR A 129 20.09 11.20 -1.57
CA TYR A 129 18.63 11.13 -1.46
C TYR A 129 17.96 11.51 -2.77
N THR A 130 17.71 10.46 -3.57
CA THR A 130 17.13 10.57 -4.90
C THR A 130 15.60 10.65 -4.85
N VAL A 131 14.99 11.17 -5.93
CA VAL A 131 13.52 11.19 -6.10
C VAL A 131 12.90 9.81 -5.97
N ASN A 132 13.61 8.77 -6.42
CA ASN A 132 13.17 7.38 -6.30
C ASN A 132 12.95 6.96 -4.84
N SER A 133 13.85 7.37 -3.94
CA SER A 133 13.72 7.14 -2.50
C SER A 133 12.53 7.91 -1.93
N GLY A 134 12.32 9.15 -2.36
CA GLY A 134 11.15 9.96 -1.99
C GLY A 134 9.83 9.32 -2.41
N PHE A 135 9.71 8.83 -3.65
CA PHE A 135 8.52 8.14 -4.13
C PHE A 135 8.25 6.83 -3.38
N SER A 136 9.29 6.05 -3.10
CA SER A 136 9.13 4.81 -2.32
C SER A 136 8.64 5.09 -0.90
N GLN A 137 9.16 6.14 -0.26
CA GLN A 137 8.71 6.57 1.08
C GLN A 137 7.29 7.12 1.07
N PHE A 138 6.92 7.90 0.06
CA PHE A 138 5.54 8.37 -0.12
C PHE A 138 4.56 7.21 -0.26
N ALA A 139 4.84 6.29 -1.19
CA ALA A 139 4.01 5.10 -1.41
C ALA A 139 3.92 4.25 -0.14
N GLY A 140 5.04 4.04 0.55
CA GLY A 140 5.07 3.29 1.80
C GLY A 140 4.25 3.92 2.92
N GLY A 141 4.39 5.23 3.12
CA GLY A 141 3.60 5.96 4.10
C GLY A 141 2.10 5.95 3.78
N LEU A 142 1.74 6.09 2.50
CA LEU A 142 0.36 6.05 2.05
C LEU A 142 -0.26 4.65 2.22
N VAL A 143 0.48 3.58 1.92
CA VAL A 143 0.05 2.19 2.16
C VAL A 143 -0.19 1.95 3.64
N CYS A 144 0.78 2.27 4.51
CA CYS A 144 0.62 2.11 5.96
C CYS A 144 -0.59 2.89 6.47
N GLY A 145 -0.73 4.15 6.05
CA GLY A 145 -1.83 5.02 6.41
C GLY A 145 -3.19 4.43 6.07
N ILE A 146 -3.44 4.14 4.80
CA ILE A 146 -4.78 3.69 4.33
C ILE A 146 -5.07 2.25 4.79
N CYS A 147 -4.08 1.38 4.87
CA CYS A 147 -4.27 0.03 5.44
C CYS A 147 -4.62 0.12 6.94
N GLY A 148 -3.97 1.02 7.68
CA GLY A 148 -4.33 1.30 9.08
C GLY A 148 -5.74 1.88 9.22
N LEU A 149 -6.17 2.72 8.27
CA LEU A 149 -7.55 3.19 8.21
C LEU A 149 -8.54 2.04 8.06
N GLY A 150 -8.29 1.12 7.12
CA GLY A 150 -9.09 -0.07 6.89
C GLY A 150 -9.13 -0.99 8.12
N ALA A 151 -7.97 -1.26 8.74
CA ALA A 151 -7.88 -2.07 9.95
C ALA A 151 -8.69 -1.45 11.11
N GLY A 152 -8.53 -0.14 11.35
CA GLY A 152 -9.29 0.58 12.38
C GLY A 152 -10.80 0.54 12.15
N TYR A 153 -11.25 0.66 10.89
CA TYR A 153 -12.65 0.47 10.51
C TYR A 153 -13.17 -0.92 10.85
N ALA A 154 -12.43 -1.97 10.49
CA ALA A 154 -12.81 -3.35 10.75
C ALA A 154 -12.84 -3.66 12.25
N ILE A 155 -11.82 -3.22 13.00
CA ILE A 155 -11.73 -3.35 14.46
C ILE A 155 -12.90 -2.66 15.14
N GLY A 156 -13.27 -1.45 14.70
CA GLY A 156 -14.39 -0.69 15.30
C GLY A 156 -15.73 -1.41 15.20
N ILE A 157 -16.05 -1.93 14.01
CA ILE A 157 -17.31 -2.64 13.78
C ILE A 157 -17.32 -4.01 14.48
N ALA A 158 -16.21 -4.76 14.36
CA ALA A 158 -16.07 -6.06 15.03
C ALA A 158 -16.08 -5.90 16.55
N GLY A 159 -15.47 -4.85 17.08
CA GLY A 159 -15.44 -4.49 18.49
C GLY A 159 -16.81 -4.13 19.03
N ASP A 160 -17.55 -3.23 18.37
CA ASP A 160 -18.91 -2.87 18.78
C ASP A 160 -19.85 -4.07 18.80
N ALA A 161 -19.85 -4.88 17.73
CA ALA A 161 -20.66 -6.09 17.65
C ALA A 161 -20.24 -7.15 18.69
N GLY A 162 -18.93 -7.33 18.89
CA GLY A 162 -18.36 -8.29 19.83
C GLY A 162 -18.68 -7.94 21.28
N VAL A 163 -18.53 -6.67 21.66
CA VAL A 163 -18.82 -6.19 23.02
C VAL A 163 -20.32 -6.27 23.33
N ARG A 164 -21.19 -5.93 22.37
CA ARG A 164 -22.64 -6.13 22.53
C ARG A 164 -23.00 -7.60 22.67
N GLY A 165 -22.37 -8.49 21.90
CA GLY A 165 -22.57 -9.93 22.06
C GLY A 165 -22.03 -10.46 23.39
N LEU A 166 -20.92 -9.92 23.89
CA LEU A 166 -20.33 -10.28 25.19
C LEU A 166 -21.27 -9.94 26.36
N SER A 167 -22.06 -8.86 26.24
CA SER A 167 -23.09 -8.50 27.23
C SER A 167 -24.11 -9.62 27.46
N GLN A 168 -24.41 -10.39 26.41
CA GLN A 168 -25.37 -11.49 26.42
C GLN A 168 -24.69 -12.81 26.77
N GLN A 169 -23.53 -13.09 26.15
CA GLN A 169 -22.81 -14.35 26.28
C GLN A 169 -21.31 -14.11 26.55
N PRO A 170 -20.83 -14.30 27.80
CA PRO A 170 -19.42 -14.15 28.15
C PRO A 170 -18.47 -15.07 27.37
N ARG A 171 -18.98 -16.21 26.87
CA ARG A 171 -18.21 -17.16 26.05
C ARG A 171 -17.79 -16.58 24.69
N LEU A 172 -18.43 -15.51 24.21
CA LEU A 172 -18.06 -14.84 22.95
C LEU A 172 -16.68 -14.17 23.01
N PHE A 173 -16.12 -13.98 24.20
CA PHE A 173 -14.85 -13.27 24.41
C PHE A 173 -13.71 -13.80 23.52
N VAL A 174 -13.53 -15.12 23.43
CA VAL A 174 -12.46 -15.73 22.61
C VAL A 174 -12.71 -15.48 21.12
N GLY A 175 -13.96 -15.57 20.67
CA GLY A 175 -14.34 -15.27 19.29
C GLY A 175 -14.08 -13.83 18.90
N MET A 176 -14.43 -12.89 19.80
CA MET A 176 -14.15 -11.48 19.63
C MET A 176 -12.65 -11.22 19.44
N ILE A 177 -11.80 -11.77 20.30
CA ILE A 177 -10.33 -11.61 20.19
C ILE A 177 -9.83 -12.14 18.85
N LEU A 178 -10.27 -13.33 18.44
CA LEU A 178 -9.81 -13.94 17.21
C LEU A 178 -10.16 -13.09 15.98
N ILE A 179 -11.39 -12.55 15.94
CA ILE A 179 -11.83 -11.64 14.87
C ILE A 179 -10.99 -10.36 14.88
N LEU A 180 -10.72 -9.79 16.06
CA LEU A 180 -9.93 -8.55 16.19
C LEU A 180 -8.49 -8.74 15.72
N ILE A 181 -7.85 -9.88 16.04
CA ILE A 181 -6.50 -10.19 15.57
C ILE A 181 -6.48 -10.25 14.04
N PHE A 182 -7.45 -10.91 13.40
CA PHE A 182 -7.52 -10.93 11.94
C PHE A 182 -7.74 -9.54 11.34
N ALA A 183 -8.56 -8.70 11.98
CA ALA A 183 -8.74 -7.32 11.57
C ALA A 183 -7.45 -6.48 11.74
N GLU A 184 -6.64 -6.77 12.75
CA GLU A 184 -5.38 -6.06 13.01
C GLU A 184 -4.24 -6.49 12.09
N VAL A 185 -4.16 -7.77 11.74
CA VAL A 185 -3.14 -8.30 10.81
C VAL A 185 -3.19 -7.55 9.47
N LEU A 186 -4.37 -7.07 9.05
CA LEU A 186 -4.53 -6.22 7.87
C LEU A 186 -3.70 -4.92 7.95
N GLY A 187 -3.59 -4.31 9.14
CA GLY A 187 -2.78 -3.12 9.38
C GLY A 187 -1.28 -3.42 9.34
N LEU A 188 -0.87 -4.59 9.85
CA LEU A 188 0.53 -5.04 9.82
C LEU A 188 1.04 -5.27 8.40
N TYR A 189 0.19 -5.76 7.50
CA TYR A 189 0.59 -5.93 6.10
C TYR A 189 1.03 -4.62 5.43
N GLY A 190 0.49 -3.47 5.86
CA GLY A 190 0.91 -2.16 5.35
C GLY A 190 2.31 -1.73 5.81
N MET A 191 2.73 -2.14 7.02
CA MET A 191 4.05 -1.84 7.58
C MET A 191 5.17 -2.60 6.86
N ILE A 192 4.95 -3.89 6.56
CA ILE A 192 5.95 -4.78 5.95
C ILE A 192 6.41 -4.26 4.58
N TYR A 193 5.57 -3.52 3.86
CA TYR A 193 5.91 -2.92 2.57
C TYR A 193 7.13 -1.96 2.65
N ILE A 194 7.38 -1.32 3.79
CA ILE A 194 8.37 -0.22 3.94
C ILE A 194 9.80 -0.74 4.13
N GLU A 195 9.99 -1.89 4.77
CA GLU A 195 11.33 -2.29 5.26
C GLU A 195 12.32 -2.71 4.17
N ARG A 196 11.85 -3.15 3.00
CA ARG A 196 12.77 -3.53 1.92
C ARG A 196 13.31 -2.31 1.19
N ASN A 197 14.27 -1.63 1.81
CA ASN A 197 15.16 -0.70 1.14
C ASN A 197 16.31 -1.51 0.54
N ASP A 198 16.29 -1.70 -0.78
CA ASP A 198 17.41 -2.28 -1.50
C ASP A 198 18.59 -1.29 -1.54
N ALA A 199 19.28 -1.13 -0.41
CA ALA A 199 20.60 -0.49 -0.35
C ALA A 199 21.60 -1.17 -1.31
N LYS A 200 21.33 -2.43 -1.70
CA LYS A 200 22.13 -3.19 -2.65
C LYS A 200 22.03 -2.68 -4.09
N ASN A 201 20.93 -2.03 -4.50
CA ASN A 201 20.78 -1.54 -5.87
C ASN A 201 21.59 -0.25 -6.13
N PHE A 202 21.96 0.50 -5.08
CA PHE A 202 22.73 1.73 -5.20
C PHE A 202 24.16 1.47 -5.70
N ILE A 203 24.82 0.41 -5.21
CA ILE A 203 26.17 0.05 -5.65
C ILE A 203 26.18 -0.26 -7.15
N TYR A 204 25.19 -1.00 -7.66
CA TYR A 204 25.10 -1.31 -9.09
C TYR A 204 24.72 -0.10 -9.96
N SER A 205 23.95 0.85 -9.44
CA SER A 205 23.57 2.07 -10.16
C SER A 205 24.76 2.97 -10.49
N ILE A 206 25.81 2.97 -9.65
CA ILE A 206 27.02 3.77 -9.90
C ILE A 206 27.87 3.15 -11.01
N TYR A 207 27.95 1.81 -11.09
CA TYR A 207 28.80 1.13 -12.07
C TYR A 207 28.19 1.05 -13.47
N LEU A 208 26.87 1.17 -13.62
CA LEU A 208 26.17 1.12 -14.90
C LEU A 208 25.94 2.51 -15.54
N MET A 209 26.78 3.49 -15.23
CA MET A 209 26.76 4.81 -15.88
C MET A 209 27.29 4.73 -17.32
N SER A 210 26.73 3.87 -18.17
CA SER A 210 26.75 4.09 -19.61
C SER A 210 25.65 5.09 -19.91
N TYR A 211 26.03 6.35 -20.10
CA TYR A 211 25.14 7.43 -20.52
C TYR A 211 24.58 7.12 -21.90
N ASP A 212 23.44 6.41 -21.96
CA ASP A 212 22.70 6.18 -23.19
C ASP A 212 21.68 7.32 -23.36
N LEU A 213 21.65 7.96 -24.52
CA LEU A 213 20.75 9.08 -24.82
C LEU A 213 19.28 8.72 -24.56
N LYS A 214 18.92 7.44 -24.70
CA LYS A 214 17.58 6.92 -24.35
C LYS A 214 17.25 7.01 -22.85
N THR A 215 18.24 6.83 -21.98
CA THR A 215 18.05 6.96 -20.53
C THR A 215 17.87 8.42 -20.12
N ALA A 216 18.52 9.37 -20.82
CA ALA A 216 18.36 10.80 -20.58
C ALA A 216 16.96 11.33 -20.98
N GLU A 217 16.25 10.64 -21.89
CA GLU A 217 14.88 10.99 -22.28
C GLU A 217 13.81 10.31 -21.41
N SER A 218 14.19 9.36 -20.54
CA SER A 218 13.25 8.65 -19.69
C SER A 218 12.74 9.57 -18.57
N PRO A 219 11.42 9.82 -18.47
CA PRO A 219 10.91 10.80 -17.53
C PRO A 219 11.20 10.38 -16.09
N ALA A 220 11.78 11.28 -15.29
CA ALA A 220 12.14 11.02 -13.90
C ALA A 220 10.98 10.55 -12.99
N TYR A 221 9.73 10.80 -13.41
CA TYR A 221 8.53 10.35 -12.72
C TYR A 221 8.08 8.92 -13.10
N ALA A 222 8.77 8.20 -13.99
CA ALA A 222 8.39 6.82 -14.33
C ALA A 222 8.32 5.87 -13.11
N PRO A 223 9.29 5.89 -12.16
CA PRO A 223 9.23 5.05 -10.96
C PRO A 223 8.06 5.38 -10.03
N PHE A 224 7.54 6.63 -10.06
CA PHE A 224 6.38 7.02 -9.26
C PHE A 224 5.17 6.14 -9.57
N PHE A 225 4.88 5.91 -10.86
CA PHE A 225 3.76 5.05 -11.26
C PHE A 225 3.96 3.59 -10.85
N GLY A 226 5.20 3.09 -10.86
CA GLY A 226 5.54 1.75 -10.38
C GLY A 226 5.27 1.58 -8.88
N TYR A 227 5.73 2.52 -8.05
CA TYR A 227 5.47 2.50 -6.61
C TYR A 227 3.99 2.72 -6.27
N MET A 228 3.30 3.58 -7.01
CA MET A 228 1.85 3.76 -6.86
C MET A 228 1.06 2.52 -7.28
N GLY A 229 1.54 1.77 -8.29
CA GLY A 229 1.02 0.44 -8.63
C GLY A 229 1.13 -0.52 -7.47
N ALA A 230 2.34 -0.69 -6.92
CA ALA A 230 2.57 -1.54 -5.77
C ALA A 230 1.74 -1.11 -4.54
N ALA A 231 1.60 0.20 -4.31
CA ALA A 231 0.78 0.74 -3.23
C ALA A 231 -0.71 0.43 -3.43
N SER A 232 -1.25 0.70 -4.61
CA SER A 232 -2.67 0.50 -4.93
C SER A 232 -3.08 -0.98 -4.85
N ALA A 233 -2.19 -1.91 -5.25
CA ALA A 233 -2.42 -3.35 -5.04
C ALA A 233 -2.75 -3.63 -3.58
N GLN A 234 -1.91 -3.18 -2.67
CA GLN A 234 -2.04 -3.45 -1.25
C GLN A 234 -3.21 -2.71 -0.59
N ILE A 235 -3.39 -1.44 -0.94
CA ILE A 235 -4.42 -0.59 -0.33
C ILE A 235 -5.81 -1.15 -0.62
N PHE A 236 -6.12 -1.44 -1.89
CA PHE A 236 -7.46 -1.86 -2.25
C PHE A 236 -7.79 -3.29 -1.81
N THR A 237 -6.81 -4.21 -1.81
CA THR A 237 -7.03 -5.56 -1.25
C THR A 237 -7.27 -5.50 0.26
N VAL A 238 -6.52 -4.67 1.00
CA VAL A 238 -6.71 -4.50 2.45
C VAL A 238 -8.04 -3.83 2.76
N LEU A 239 -8.48 -2.82 1.98
CA LEU A 239 -9.81 -2.23 2.15
C LEU A 239 -10.94 -3.25 1.90
N GLY A 240 -10.80 -4.09 0.88
CA GLY A 240 -11.71 -5.22 0.65
C GLY A 240 -11.74 -6.21 1.81
N ALA A 241 -10.57 -6.63 2.27
CA ALA A 241 -10.40 -7.55 3.40
C ALA A 241 -10.96 -6.97 4.70
N ALA A 242 -10.76 -5.67 4.93
CA ALA A 242 -11.28 -4.94 6.09
C ALA A 242 -12.81 -4.92 6.08
N TYR A 243 -13.43 -4.60 4.93
CA TYR A 243 -14.89 -4.66 4.79
C TYR A 243 -15.42 -6.09 4.99
N GLY A 244 -14.76 -7.08 4.37
CA GLY A 244 -15.10 -8.50 4.49
C GLY A 244 -15.08 -8.98 5.93
N THR A 245 -14.03 -8.61 6.66
CA THR A 245 -13.86 -8.90 8.08
C THR A 245 -14.92 -8.20 8.93
N ALA A 246 -15.15 -6.90 8.70
CA ALA A 246 -16.11 -6.10 9.45
C ALA A 246 -17.54 -6.66 9.34
N LYS A 247 -18.00 -6.97 8.13
CA LYS A 247 -19.35 -7.52 7.92
C LYS A 247 -19.50 -8.93 8.46
N SER A 248 -18.53 -9.80 8.20
CA SER A 248 -18.53 -11.17 8.74
C SER A 248 -18.54 -11.18 10.27
N ALA A 249 -17.82 -10.25 10.91
CA ALA A 249 -17.78 -10.12 12.37
C ALA A 249 -19.16 -9.87 12.98
N VAL A 250 -19.99 -9.01 12.38
CA VAL A 250 -21.35 -8.73 12.87
C VAL A 250 -22.22 -10.00 12.84
N GLY A 251 -22.09 -10.79 11.77
CA GLY A 251 -22.77 -12.08 11.65
C GLY A 251 -22.32 -13.09 12.68
N ILE A 252 -21.01 -13.20 12.90
CA ILE A 252 -20.44 -14.12 13.90
C ILE A 252 -20.89 -13.72 15.31
N CYS A 253 -20.92 -12.43 15.63
CA CYS A 253 -21.38 -11.95 16.94
C CYS A 253 -22.88 -12.24 17.15
N SER A 254 -23.70 -12.03 16.11
CA SER A 254 -25.14 -12.34 16.16
C SER A 254 -25.40 -13.84 16.35
N MET A 255 -24.63 -14.68 15.65
CA MET A 255 -24.67 -16.13 15.82
C MET A 255 -24.16 -16.56 17.19
N GLY A 256 -23.06 -15.97 17.68
CA GLY A 256 -22.41 -16.32 18.93
C GLY A 256 -23.27 -16.06 20.17
N VAL A 257 -24.22 -15.13 20.10
CA VAL A 257 -25.25 -14.95 21.14
C VAL A 257 -26.23 -16.13 21.19
N MET A 258 -26.58 -16.70 20.02
CA MET A 258 -27.50 -17.84 19.94
C MET A 258 -26.82 -19.19 20.20
N ARG A 259 -25.63 -19.41 19.63
CA ARG A 259 -24.88 -20.67 19.70
C ARG A 259 -23.38 -20.40 19.83
N PRO A 260 -22.88 -20.08 21.04
CA PRO A 260 -21.47 -19.75 21.26
C PRO A 260 -20.52 -20.91 20.92
N GLU A 261 -21.00 -22.15 20.92
CA GLU A 261 -20.22 -23.34 20.56
C GLU A 261 -19.76 -23.33 19.08
N LEU A 262 -20.45 -22.60 18.20
CA LEU A 262 -20.17 -22.56 16.77
C LEU A 262 -19.19 -21.46 16.36
N ILE A 263 -18.79 -20.58 17.30
CA ILE A 263 -17.90 -19.42 17.05
C ILE A 263 -16.64 -19.85 16.30
N MET A 264 -15.97 -20.92 16.73
CA MET A 264 -14.71 -21.35 16.13
C MET A 264 -14.85 -21.73 14.65
N LYS A 265 -15.98 -22.35 14.26
CA LYS A 265 -16.26 -22.72 12.87
C LYS A 265 -16.70 -21.50 12.05
N SER A 266 -17.36 -20.55 12.67
CA SER A 266 -17.88 -19.36 12.01
C SER A 266 -16.82 -18.29 11.72
N VAL A 267 -15.57 -18.46 12.17
CA VAL A 267 -14.47 -17.53 11.89
C VAL A 267 -13.90 -17.69 10.46
N ILE A 268 -14.21 -18.80 9.78
CA ILE A 268 -13.74 -19.08 8.41
C ILE A 268 -13.92 -17.90 7.42
N PRO A 269 -15.07 -17.19 7.35
CA PRO A 269 -15.23 -16.05 6.45
C PRO A 269 -14.28 -14.89 6.74
N VAL A 270 -13.95 -14.67 8.03
CA VAL A 270 -12.95 -13.66 8.44
C VAL A 270 -11.56 -14.07 7.99
N ILE A 271 -11.21 -15.35 8.11
CA ILE A 271 -9.92 -15.88 7.63
C ILE A 271 -9.81 -15.71 6.12
N MET A 272 -10.85 -16.09 5.37
CA MET A 272 -10.89 -15.95 3.92
C MET A 272 -10.77 -14.48 3.49
N ALA A 273 -11.49 -13.57 4.15
CA ALA A 273 -11.33 -12.13 3.91
C ALA A 273 -9.88 -11.67 4.16
N GLY A 274 -9.22 -12.18 5.20
CA GLY A 274 -7.83 -11.84 5.54
C GLY A 274 -6.80 -12.32 4.51
N ILE A 275 -7.05 -13.44 3.82
CA ILE A 275 -6.13 -13.98 2.80
C ILE A 275 -6.07 -13.04 1.57
N ILE A 276 -7.15 -12.34 1.25
CA ILE A 276 -7.16 -11.35 0.14
C ILE A 276 -6.08 -10.28 0.33
N GLY A 277 -5.82 -9.85 1.57
CA GLY A 277 -4.75 -8.90 1.89
C GLY A 277 -3.36 -9.43 1.55
N ILE A 278 -3.14 -10.75 1.64
CA ILE A 278 -1.87 -11.40 1.31
C ILE A 278 -1.61 -11.35 -0.20
N TYR A 279 -2.65 -11.49 -1.04
CA TYR A 279 -2.48 -11.38 -2.50
C TYR A 279 -1.95 -10.00 -2.90
N GLY A 280 -2.51 -8.94 -2.31
CA GLY A 280 -2.01 -7.58 -2.50
C GLY A 280 -0.57 -7.42 -2.03
N LEU A 281 -0.21 -8.04 -0.90
CA LEU A 281 1.15 -7.96 -0.35
C LEU A 281 2.16 -8.63 -1.28
N VAL A 282 1.83 -9.81 -1.81
CA VAL A 282 2.67 -10.55 -2.76
C VAL A 282 2.88 -9.74 -4.03
N VAL A 283 1.81 -9.20 -4.63
CA VAL A 283 1.92 -8.37 -5.83
C VAL A 283 2.72 -7.09 -5.55
N ALA A 284 2.45 -6.41 -4.43
CA ALA A 284 3.18 -5.21 -4.04
C ALA A 284 4.68 -5.47 -3.85
N MET A 285 5.07 -6.60 -3.24
CA MET A 285 6.48 -6.99 -3.08
C MET A 285 7.15 -7.32 -4.42
N VAL A 286 6.46 -8.04 -5.31
CA VAL A 286 6.97 -8.37 -6.64
C VAL A 286 7.16 -7.10 -7.48
N LEU A 287 6.19 -6.18 -7.47
CA LEU A 287 6.27 -4.91 -8.19
C LEU A 287 7.39 -4.05 -7.61
N LYS A 288 7.46 -3.88 -6.28
CA LYS A 288 8.51 -3.08 -5.62
C LYS A 288 9.92 -3.57 -5.97
N GLY A 289 10.13 -4.88 -6.07
CA GLY A 289 11.42 -5.47 -6.45
C GLY A 289 11.81 -5.26 -7.93
N LYS A 290 10.86 -4.92 -8.80
CA LYS A 290 11.10 -4.65 -10.23
C LYS A 290 11.26 -3.17 -10.57
N VAL A 291 10.72 -2.28 -9.73
CA VAL A 291 10.86 -0.83 -9.92
C VAL A 291 12.32 -0.43 -9.73
N LYS A 292 12.94 0.10 -10.79
CA LYS A 292 14.30 0.65 -10.80
C LYS A 292 14.25 2.18 -10.90
N ALA A 293 15.37 2.83 -10.56
CA ALA A 293 15.53 4.27 -10.79
C ALA A 293 15.51 4.57 -12.31
N SER A 294 15.04 5.77 -12.69
CA SER A 294 14.99 6.21 -14.10
C SER A 294 16.37 6.10 -14.78
N SER A 295 17.43 6.44 -14.03
CA SER A 295 18.83 6.33 -14.44
C SER A 295 19.29 4.90 -14.78
N ALA A 296 18.55 3.86 -14.36
CA ALA A 296 18.82 2.47 -14.73
C ALA A 296 18.02 1.99 -15.96
N GLY A 297 17.41 2.90 -16.73
CA GLY A 297 16.67 2.60 -17.95
C GLY A 297 15.24 2.12 -17.70
N TYR A 298 14.58 2.60 -16.64
CA TYR A 298 13.19 2.27 -16.37
C TYR A 298 12.24 3.09 -17.25
N ASP A 299 11.59 2.42 -18.20
CA ASP A 299 10.69 3.08 -19.16
C ASP A 299 9.34 3.44 -18.54
N LEU A 300 8.71 4.49 -19.06
CA LEU A 300 7.38 4.93 -18.66
C LEU A 300 6.32 3.85 -18.96
N ASN A 301 6.49 3.09 -20.04
CA ASN A 301 5.57 2.00 -20.39
C ASN A 301 5.55 0.91 -19.30
N SER A 302 6.72 0.51 -18.80
CA SER A 302 6.81 -0.41 -17.66
C SER A 302 6.19 0.20 -16.40
N GLY A 303 6.42 1.50 -16.15
CA GLY A 303 5.75 2.24 -15.08
C GLY A 303 4.22 2.14 -15.11
N PHE A 304 3.61 2.34 -16.29
CA PHE A 304 2.17 2.20 -16.46
C PHE A 304 1.69 0.75 -16.40
N ALA A 305 2.47 -0.21 -16.90
CA ALA A 305 2.16 -1.64 -16.78
C ALA A 305 2.11 -2.08 -15.31
N HIS A 306 3.07 -1.62 -14.49
CA HIS A 306 3.09 -1.89 -13.06
C HIS A 306 1.96 -1.19 -12.29
N LEU A 307 1.58 0.03 -12.70
CA LEU A 307 0.39 0.70 -12.15
C LEU A 307 -0.89 -0.09 -12.47
N ALA A 308 -1.06 -0.48 -13.74
CA ALA A 308 -2.21 -1.25 -14.18
C ALA A 308 -2.28 -2.61 -13.46
N ALA A 309 -1.16 -3.33 -13.36
CA ALA A 309 -1.05 -4.57 -12.59
C ALA A 309 -1.52 -4.38 -11.14
N GLY A 310 -1.05 -3.31 -10.49
CA GLY A 310 -1.42 -3.00 -9.12
C GLY A 310 -2.92 -2.73 -8.95
N LEU A 311 -3.49 -1.89 -9.82
CA LEU A 311 -4.91 -1.58 -9.81
C LEU A 311 -5.79 -2.79 -10.11
N THR A 312 -5.40 -3.66 -11.04
CA THR A 312 -6.13 -4.89 -11.36
C THR A 312 -6.22 -5.81 -10.14
N CYS A 313 -5.09 -6.11 -9.49
CA CYS A 313 -5.11 -6.95 -8.28
C CYS A 313 -5.90 -6.28 -7.15
N GLY A 314 -5.65 -4.99 -6.92
CA GLY A 314 -6.27 -4.23 -5.84
C GLY A 314 -7.80 -4.17 -5.96
N LEU A 315 -8.32 -3.75 -7.11
CA LEU A 315 -9.78 -3.58 -7.32
C LEU A 315 -10.52 -4.92 -7.39
N CYS A 316 -9.91 -5.96 -7.97
CA CYS A 316 -10.47 -7.31 -7.91
C CYS A 316 -10.52 -7.85 -6.48
N GLY A 317 -9.47 -7.62 -5.68
CA GLY A 317 -9.44 -7.97 -4.27
C GLY A 317 -10.48 -7.19 -3.44
N LEU A 318 -10.69 -5.92 -3.76
CA LEU A 318 -11.75 -5.12 -3.14
C LEU A 318 -13.14 -5.70 -3.39
N GLY A 319 -13.43 -6.08 -4.64
CA GLY A 319 -14.69 -6.74 -5.02
C GLY A 319 -14.87 -8.10 -4.35
N ALA A 320 -13.82 -8.92 -4.30
CA ALA A 320 -13.84 -10.22 -3.63
C ALA A 320 -14.11 -10.09 -2.12
N GLY A 321 -13.44 -9.15 -1.45
CA GLY A 321 -13.65 -8.89 -0.02
C GLY A 321 -15.05 -8.37 0.30
N TYR A 322 -15.63 -7.55 -0.58
CA TYR A 322 -17.01 -7.10 -0.47
C TYR A 322 -18.01 -8.28 -0.53
N ALA A 323 -17.84 -9.16 -1.52
CA ALA A 323 -18.67 -10.36 -1.67
C ALA A 323 -18.54 -11.30 -0.45
N ILE A 324 -17.30 -11.57 0.00
CA ILE A 324 -17.04 -12.40 1.18
C ILE A 324 -17.69 -11.82 2.43
N GLY A 325 -17.67 -10.50 2.63
CA GLY A 325 -18.31 -9.87 3.79
C GLY A 325 -19.81 -10.11 3.87
N ILE A 326 -20.52 -9.94 2.74
CA ILE A 326 -21.98 -10.09 2.68
C ILE A 326 -22.37 -11.57 2.84
N VAL A 327 -21.68 -12.45 2.10
CA VAL A 327 -21.90 -13.90 2.17
C VAL A 327 -21.54 -14.42 3.56
N GLY A 328 -20.47 -13.90 4.17
CA GLY A 328 -20.04 -14.22 5.51
C GLY A 328 -21.11 -13.89 6.55
N ASP A 329 -21.64 -12.66 6.53
CA ASP A 329 -22.68 -12.22 7.47
C ASP A 329 -23.96 -13.07 7.38
N ALA A 330 -24.49 -13.25 6.17
CA ALA A 330 -25.69 -14.05 5.95
C ALA A 330 -25.45 -15.55 6.20
N GLY A 331 -24.30 -16.06 5.75
CA GLY A 331 -23.94 -17.48 5.82
C GLY A 331 -23.74 -17.99 7.24
N VAL A 332 -23.07 -17.21 8.10
CA VAL A 332 -22.88 -17.61 9.51
C VAL A 332 -24.19 -17.57 10.29
N ARG A 333 -25.07 -16.60 10.01
CA ARG A 333 -26.42 -16.54 10.61
C ARG A 333 -27.31 -17.70 10.15
N GLY A 334 -27.28 -18.03 8.85
CA GLY A 334 -28.02 -19.17 8.31
C GLY A 334 -27.53 -20.51 8.87
N THR A 335 -26.20 -20.67 8.99
CA THR A 335 -25.59 -21.87 9.59
C THR A 335 -25.97 -22.02 11.07
N ALA A 336 -26.18 -20.92 11.79
CA ALA A 336 -26.67 -20.95 13.17
C ALA A 336 -28.04 -21.64 13.28
N GLN A 337 -28.92 -21.35 12.33
CA GLN A 337 -30.28 -21.92 12.26
C GLN A 337 -30.25 -23.36 11.75
N GLN A 338 -29.45 -23.62 10.73
CA GLN A 338 -29.41 -24.89 10.01
C GLN A 338 -27.95 -25.28 9.71
N PRO A 339 -27.30 -26.11 10.55
CA PRO A 339 -25.89 -26.45 10.42
C PRO A 339 -25.49 -27.08 9.08
N ARG A 340 -26.46 -27.69 8.37
CA ARG A 340 -26.26 -28.25 7.02
C ARG A 340 -25.91 -27.21 5.95
N LEU A 341 -26.19 -25.91 6.19
CA LEU A 341 -25.81 -24.83 5.27
C LEU A 341 -24.31 -24.47 5.33
N PHE A 342 -23.56 -25.02 6.30
CA PHE A 342 -22.15 -24.72 6.46
C PHE A 342 -21.32 -25.00 5.20
N VAL A 343 -21.56 -26.13 4.53
CA VAL A 343 -20.86 -26.48 3.28
C VAL A 343 -21.24 -25.52 2.15
N GLY A 344 -22.52 -25.15 2.06
CA GLY A 344 -23.01 -24.17 1.09
C GLY A 344 -22.36 -22.79 1.27
N MET A 345 -22.22 -22.34 2.53
CA MET A 345 -21.51 -21.10 2.85
C MET A 345 -20.06 -21.14 2.36
N ILE A 346 -19.31 -22.21 2.66
CA ILE A 346 -17.91 -22.34 2.24
C ILE A 346 -17.79 -22.33 0.71
N LEU A 347 -18.66 -23.04 0.00
CA LEU A 347 -18.64 -23.07 -1.46
C LEU A 347 -18.83 -21.67 -2.07
N ILE A 348 -19.79 -20.88 -1.56
CA ILE A 348 -20.03 -19.52 -2.03
C ILE A 348 -18.85 -18.60 -1.70
N LEU A 349 -18.22 -18.77 -0.52
CA LEU A 349 -17.03 -18.02 -0.14
C LEU A 349 -15.85 -18.32 -1.08
N ILE A 350 -15.62 -19.58 -1.45
CA ILE A 350 -14.57 -19.96 -2.40
C ILE A 350 -14.82 -19.32 -3.78
N PHE A 351 -16.06 -19.34 -4.27
CA PHE A 351 -16.38 -18.67 -5.54
C PHE A 351 -16.15 -17.15 -5.48
N SER A 352 -16.36 -16.54 -4.32
CA SER A 352 -16.09 -15.11 -4.11
C SER A 352 -14.59 -14.82 -4.05
N GLU A 353 -13.82 -15.70 -3.40
CA GLU A 353 -12.36 -15.62 -3.24
C GLU A 353 -11.63 -15.72 -4.58
N VAL A 354 -12.08 -16.63 -5.45
CA VAL A 354 -11.46 -16.90 -6.75
C VAL A 354 -11.43 -15.63 -7.64
N LEU A 355 -12.37 -14.70 -7.45
CA LEU A 355 -12.37 -13.40 -8.14
C LEU A 355 -11.12 -12.56 -7.82
N GLY A 356 -10.63 -12.62 -6.58
CA GLY A 356 -9.40 -11.98 -6.16
C GLY A 356 -8.16 -12.65 -6.77
N LEU A 357 -8.17 -13.99 -6.83
CA LEU A 357 -7.09 -14.77 -7.44
C LEU A 357 -6.93 -14.48 -8.94
N TYR A 358 -8.03 -14.33 -9.68
CA TYR A 358 -7.96 -13.94 -11.09
C TYR A 358 -7.26 -12.59 -11.28
N GLY A 359 -7.59 -11.60 -10.44
CA GLY A 359 -6.92 -10.30 -10.46
C GLY A 359 -5.42 -10.39 -10.15
N MET A 360 -5.03 -11.23 -9.19
CA MET A 360 -3.62 -11.48 -8.85
C MET A 360 -2.85 -12.11 -10.03
N ILE A 361 -3.42 -13.11 -10.69
CA ILE A 361 -2.76 -13.78 -11.84
C ILE A 361 -2.50 -12.79 -12.97
N VAL A 362 -3.52 -12.00 -13.34
CA VAL A 362 -3.38 -11.00 -14.41
C VAL A 362 -2.37 -9.92 -14.02
N ALA A 363 -2.38 -9.47 -12.76
CA ALA A 363 -1.41 -8.50 -12.27
C ALA A 363 0.04 -9.01 -12.32
N LEU A 364 0.28 -10.27 -12.00
CA LEU A 364 1.62 -10.85 -12.08
C LEU A 364 2.10 -11.00 -13.52
N ILE A 365 1.21 -11.33 -14.46
CA ILE A 365 1.53 -11.38 -15.90
C ILE A 365 1.86 -9.97 -16.40
N LEU A 366 1.01 -8.98 -16.12
CA LEU A 366 1.26 -7.57 -16.51
C LEU A 366 2.54 -7.03 -15.88
N GLY A 367 2.83 -7.39 -14.64
CA GLY A 367 4.05 -6.99 -13.96
C GLY A 367 5.32 -7.70 -14.46
N THR A 368 5.23 -8.63 -15.42
CA THR A 368 6.40 -9.23 -16.11
C THR A 368 6.68 -8.63 -17.47
N SER A 369 5.76 -7.83 -18.02
CA SER A 369 5.95 -7.07 -19.27
C SER A 369 6.79 -5.82 -19.00
#